data_AF-A0A973D3T3-F1
#
_entry.id   AF-A0A973D3T3-F1
#
_cell.length_a   1.000
_cell.length_b   1.000
_cell.length_c   1.000
_cell.angle_alpha   90.00
_cell.angle_beta   90.00
_cell.angle_gamma   90.00
#
_symmetry.space_group_name_H-M   'P 1'
#
loop_
_entity.id
_entity.type
_entity.pdbx_description
1 polymer ?
#
loop_
_entity_poly.entity_id
_entity_poly.type
_entity_poly.pdbx_seq_one_letter_code
_entity_poly.pdbx_strand_id
1 'polypeptide(L)'
;QEASSSGATSISFKSAVLKLEVTPQITPDDRIIMDLKINQDSIGEVTAAGPTIDTNSLETQVLVENGETIVLGGIFRSEETFATTKTPFFGDIPLIGVLFRRTEHIETKAELLIFITPRLIKDTLSTR
;
A
#
# COMPACT_ATOMS: atom_id res chain seq x y z
N GLN A 1 3.27 9.98 -20.35
CA GLN A 1 2.85 10.88 -21.45
C GLN A 1 2.69 10.03 -22.69
N GLU A 2 1.47 9.92 -23.22
CA GLU A 2 1.26 9.41 -24.57
C GLU A 2 0.91 10.60 -25.47
N ALA A 3 1.72 10.83 -26.50
CA ALA A 3 1.51 11.94 -27.42
C ALA A 3 0.47 11.54 -28.47
N SER A 4 -0.69 12.19 -28.46
CA SER A 4 -1.61 12.16 -29.60
C SER A 4 -1.12 13.14 -30.67
N SER A 5 -1.38 12.81 -31.95
CA SER A 5 -0.80 13.44 -33.14
C SER A 5 -1.20 14.90 -33.41
N SER A 6 -1.77 15.62 -32.44
CA SER A 6 -2.29 16.99 -32.61
C SER A 6 -1.74 18.01 -31.60
N GLY A 7 -0.70 17.69 -30.82
CA GLY A 7 -0.06 18.66 -29.91
C GLY A 7 -0.89 19.05 -28.69
N ALA A 8 -2.06 18.44 -28.50
CA ALA A 8 -2.85 18.55 -27.27
C ALA A 8 -2.27 17.57 -26.23
N THR A 9 -1.80 18.09 -25.11
CA THR A 9 -1.35 17.26 -23.98
C THR A 9 -2.56 16.56 -23.37
N SER A 10 -2.61 15.22 -23.50
CA SER A 10 -3.64 14.41 -22.84
C SER A 10 -3.21 14.15 -21.40
N ILE A 11 -3.83 14.84 -20.44
CA ILE A 11 -3.65 14.58 -19.02
C ILE A 11 -4.59 13.43 -18.65
N SER A 12 -4.03 12.24 -18.47
CA SER A 12 -4.77 11.08 -17.95
C SER A 12 -4.70 11.09 -16.43
N PHE A 13 -5.86 11.19 -15.78
CA PHE A 13 -5.98 11.07 -14.34
C PHE A 13 -6.03 9.58 -13.98
N LYS A 14 -5.06 9.09 -13.22
CA LYS A 14 -5.08 7.74 -12.64
C LYS A 14 -5.45 7.86 -11.16
N SER A 15 -6.58 7.29 -10.78
CA SER A 15 -7.07 7.31 -9.42
C SER A 15 -6.20 6.44 -8.52
N ALA A 16 -5.66 7.01 -7.44
CA ALA A 16 -5.04 6.26 -6.37
C ALA A 16 -6.11 6.00 -5.30
N VAL A 17 -6.66 4.79 -5.23
CA VAL A 17 -7.74 4.44 -4.30
C VAL A 17 -7.43 3.16 -3.55
N LEU A 18 -7.91 3.08 -2.31
CA LEU A 18 -8.02 1.82 -1.57
C LEU A 18 -9.25 1.07 -2.10
N LYS A 19 -9.04 -0.10 -2.69
CA LYS A 19 -10.09 -0.99 -3.20
C LYS A 19 -10.00 -2.34 -2.53
N LEU A 20 -11.16 -2.85 -2.08
CA LEU A 20 -11.32 -4.20 -1.56
C LEU A 20 -12.39 -4.90 -2.40
N GLU A 21 -12.01 -5.99 -3.06
CA GLU A 21 -12.93 -6.92 -3.72
C GLU A 21 -13.01 -8.20 -2.90
N VAL A 22 -14.22 -8.69 -2.67
CA VAL A 22 -14.48 -9.85 -1.82
C VAL A 22 -15.44 -10.80 -2.53
N THR A 23 -15.07 -12.07 -2.63
CA THR A 23 -15.96 -13.15 -3.09
C THR A 23 -16.16 -14.14 -1.95
N PRO A 24 -17.33 -14.15 -1.29
CA PRO A 24 -17.62 -15.10 -0.23
C PRO A 24 -18.20 -16.42 -0.77
N GLN A 25 -17.82 -17.54 -0.16
CA GLN A 25 -18.39 -18.87 -0.38
C GLN A 25 -18.71 -19.51 0.98
N ILE A 26 -19.94 -20.00 1.12
CA ILE A 26 -20.43 -20.60 2.36
C ILE A 26 -20.24 -22.11 2.27
N THR A 27 -19.62 -22.70 3.29
CA THR A 27 -19.45 -24.16 3.40
C THR A 27 -20.63 -24.79 4.16
N PRO A 28 -20.85 -26.12 4.04
CA PRO A 28 -21.95 -26.80 4.72
C PRO A 28 -21.89 -26.77 6.26
N ASP A 29 -20.71 -26.50 6.83
CA ASP A 29 -20.45 -26.36 8.26
C ASP A 29 -20.59 -24.90 8.76
N ASP A 30 -21.30 -24.05 8.03
CA ASP A 30 -21.56 -22.63 8.38
C ASP A 30 -20.28 -21.75 8.46
N ARG A 31 -19.17 -22.20 7.86
CA ARG A 31 -17.96 -21.39 7.69
C ARG A 31 -18.00 -20.60 6.38
N ILE A 32 -17.21 -19.55 6.31
CA ILE A 32 -17.17 -18.61 5.19
C ILE A 32 -15.75 -18.57 4.66
N ILE A 33 -15.59 -19.05 3.42
CA ILE A 33 -14.38 -18.85 2.63
C ILE A 33 -14.50 -17.49 1.93
N MET A 34 -13.49 -16.63 2.03
CA MET A 34 -13.47 -15.35 1.34
C MET A 34 -12.21 -15.24 0.49
N ASP A 35 -12.40 -15.00 -0.81
CA ASP A 35 -11.33 -14.55 -1.69
C ASP A 35 -11.26 -13.03 -1.63
N LEU A 36 -10.12 -12.50 -1.24
CA LEU A 36 -9.91 -11.09 -0.96
C LEU A 36 -8.85 -10.54 -1.89
N LYS A 37 -9.21 -9.50 -2.63
CA LYS A 37 -8.30 -8.76 -3.49
C LYS A 37 -8.27 -7.30 -3.05
N ILE A 38 -7.16 -6.92 -2.44
CA ILE A 38 -6.91 -5.59 -1.90
C ILE A 38 -5.96 -4.88 -2.84
N ASN A 39 -6.30 -3.65 -3.22
CA ASN A 39 -5.39 -2.73 -3.91
C ASN A 39 -5.31 -1.45 -3.10
N GLN A 40 -4.09 -1.03 -2.77
CA GLN A 40 -3.80 0.26 -2.15
C GLN A 40 -2.86 1.01 -3.08
N ASP A 41 -3.39 2.04 -3.72
CA ASP A 41 -2.59 2.96 -4.51
C ASP A 41 -2.22 4.19 -3.66
N SER A 42 -0.97 4.61 -3.72
CA SER A 42 -0.48 5.88 -3.15
C SER A 42 0.28 6.70 -4.18
N ILE A 43 0.33 8.01 -3.98
CA ILE A 43 1.15 8.91 -4.81
C ILE A 43 2.62 8.62 -4.47
N GLY A 44 3.38 8.18 -5.46
CA GLY A 44 4.82 7.95 -5.37
C GLY A 44 5.62 9.23 -5.64
N GLU A 45 6.91 9.08 -5.91
CA GLU A 45 7.82 10.20 -6.16
C GLU A 45 7.35 11.08 -7.33
N VAL A 46 7.48 12.41 -7.13
CA VAL A 46 7.17 13.41 -8.17
C VAL A 46 8.37 13.57 -9.08
N THR A 47 8.26 13.04 -10.30
CA THR A 47 9.30 13.15 -11.32
C THR A 47 9.05 14.36 -12.23
N ALA A 48 10.04 14.74 -13.05
CA ALA A 48 9.89 15.77 -14.08
C ALA A 48 8.78 15.46 -15.12
N ALA A 49 8.35 14.19 -15.21
CA ALA A 49 7.26 13.73 -16.07
C ALA A 49 5.89 13.66 -15.35
N GLY A 50 5.84 13.95 -14.04
CA GLY A 50 4.64 13.88 -13.19
C GLY A 50 4.82 12.95 -11.97
N PRO A 51 3.83 12.91 -11.06
CA PRO A 51 3.83 11.98 -9.94
C PRO A 51 3.72 10.52 -10.42
N THR A 52 4.54 9.66 -9.84
CA THR A 52 4.38 8.20 -9.98
C THR A 52 3.26 7.71 -9.06
N ILE A 53 2.77 6.49 -9.30
CA ILE A 53 1.78 5.86 -8.43
C ILE A 53 2.39 4.54 -7.97
N ASP A 54 2.53 4.42 -6.66
CA ASP A 54 2.91 3.18 -6.00
C ASP A 54 1.63 2.35 -5.82
N THR A 55 1.58 1.17 -6.45
CA THR A 55 0.45 0.24 -6.34
C THR A 55 0.86 -0.97 -5.52
N ASN A 56 0.18 -1.19 -4.39
CA ASN A 56 0.34 -2.38 -3.57
C ASN A 56 -0.91 -3.26 -3.72
N SER A 57 -0.73 -4.51 -4.15
CA SER A 57 -1.83 -5.47 -4.27
C SER A 57 -1.59 -6.71 -3.40
N LEU A 58 -2.66 -7.19 -2.78
CA LEU A 58 -2.67 -8.43 -1.99
C LEU A 58 -3.87 -9.27 -2.41
N GLU A 59 -3.61 -10.51 -2.81
CA GLU A 59 -4.63 -11.52 -3.09
C GLU A 59 -4.47 -12.65 -2.08
N THR A 60 -5.51 -12.92 -1.29
CA THR A 60 -5.48 -13.97 -0.26
C THR A 60 -6.84 -14.64 -0.14
N GLN A 61 -6.83 -15.91 0.24
CA GLN A 61 -8.03 -16.66 0.59
C GLN A 61 -8.02 -16.93 2.09
N VAL A 62 -9.14 -16.71 2.75
CA VAL A 62 -9.30 -16.99 4.19
C VAL A 62 -10.54 -17.84 4.45
N LEU A 63 -10.44 -18.71 5.45
CA LEU A 63 -11.56 -19.44 6.01
C LEU A 63 -11.82 -18.90 7.42
N VAL A 64 -13.03 -18.44 7.68
CA VAL A 64 -13.41 -17.88 8.99
C VAL A 64 -14.81 -18.32 9.37
N GLU A 65 -15.13 -18.27 10.66
CA GLU A 65 -16.48 -18.56 11.12
C GLU A 65 -17.39 -17.32 11.00
N ASN A 66 -18.70 -17.55 10.94
CA ASN A 66 -19.67 -16.46 10.87
C ASN A 66 -19.61 -15.57 12.13
N GLY A 67 -19.32 -14.29 11.93
CA GLY A 67 -19.23 -13.30 13.01
C GLY A 67 -17.88 -13.26 13.72
N GLU A 68 -16.92 -14.11 13.37
CA GLU A 68 -15.56 -14.03 13.86
C GLU A 68 -14.73 -13.01 13.07
N THR A 69 -13.83 -12.32 13.76
CA THR A 69 -12.91 -11.36 13.13
C THR A 69 -11.57 -12.03 12.89
N ILE A 70 -11.16 -12.09 11.63
CA ILE A 70 -9.79 -12.47 11.28
C ILE A 70 -8.92 -11.23 11.11
N VAL A 71 -7.67 -11.34 11.55
CA VAL A 71 -6.61 -10.39 11.25
C VAL A 71 -5.80 -10.94 10.09
N LEU A 72 -5.89 -10.27 8.95
CA LEU A 72 -4.98 -10.48 7.84
C LEU A 72 -3.72 -9.67 8.15
N GLY A 73 -2.70 -10.36 8.67
CA GLY A 73 -1.38 -9.77 8.91
C GLY A 73 -0.85 -9.03 7.67
N GLY A 74 -0.19 -7.90 7.91
CA GLY A 74 0.03 -6.84 6.94
C GLY A 74 1.19 -6.98 5.96
N ILE A 75 1.26 -6.02 5.04
CA ILE A 75 2.46 -5.67 4.27
C ILE A 75 3.34 -4.79 5.18
N PHE A 76 4.56 -5.23 5.47
CA PHE A 76 5.55 -4.46 6.23
C PHE A 76 6.38 -3.61 5.25
N ARG A 77 6.31 -2.28 5.39
CA ARG A 77 7.17 -1.36 4.62
C ARG A 77 8.15 -0.68 5.57
N SER A 78 9.44 -0.87 5.31
CA SER A 78 10.53 -0.14 5.92
C SER A 78 11.29 0.58 4.82
N GLU A 79 11.37 1.90 4.90
CA GLU A 79 12.13 2.74 3.99
C GLU A 79 13.26 3.42 4.77
N GLU A 80 14.50 3.15 4.36
CA GLU A 80 15.70 3.75 4.93
C GLU A 80 16.34 4.69 3.91
N THR A 81 16.41 5.97 4.25
CA THR A 81 17.03 7.01 3.43
C THR A 81 18.29 7.51 4.11
N PHE A 82 19.43 7.33 3.44
CA PHE A 82 20.73 7.87 3.84
C PHE A 82 21.08 9.08 2.98
N ALA A 83 21.06 10.28 3.55
CA ALA A 83 21.48 11.50 2.89
C ALA A 83 22.80 11.99 3.51
N THR A 84 23.87 12.10 2.71
CA THR A 84 25.14 12.64 3.19
C THR A 84 25.50 13.90 2.41
N THR A 85 25.50 15.03 3.10
CA THR A 85 25.95 16.33 2.59
C THR A 85 27.36 16.57 3.10
N LYS A 86 28.34 16.76 2.20
CA LYS A 86 29.74 16.98 2.59
C LYS A 86 30.38 18.14 1.83
N THR A 87 31.30 18.86 2.47
CA THR A 87 32.15 19.83 1.79
C THR A 87 33.14 19.08 0.88
N PRO A 88 33.25 19.45 -0.41
CA PRO A 88 34.24 18.86 -1.31
C PRO A 88 35.66 18.96 -0.72
N PHE A 89 36.51 17.96 -0.97
CA PHE A 89 37.87 17.82 -0.43
C PHE A 89 37.95 17.56 1.09
N PHE A 90 37.35 18.41 1.93
CA PHE A 90 37.46 18.30 3.40
C PHE A 90 36.63 17.17 4.00
N GLY A 91 35.50 16.81 3.38
CA GLY A 91 34.62 15.74 3.87
C GLY A 91 35.20 14.33 3.75
N ASP A 92 36.25 14.15 2.95
CA ASP A 92 36.88 12.85 2.68
C ASP A 92 38.17 12.62 3.48
N ILE A 93 38.62 13.62 4.25
CA ILE A 93 39.84 13.49 5.06
C ILE A 93 39.57 12.50 6.22
N PRO A 94 40.36 11.42 6.36
CA PRO A 94 40.23 10.52 7.49
C PRO A 94 40.44 11.27 8.82
N LEU A 95 39.79 10.81 9.89
CA LEU A 95 39.82 11.40 11.24
C LEU A 95 39.04 12.73 11.40
N ILE A 96 39.23 13.72 10.51
CA ILE A 96 38.63 15.06 10.66
C ILE A 96 37.46 15.36 9.71
N GLY A 97 37.26 14.58 8.65
CA GLY A 97 36.19 14.79 7.67
C GLY A 97 34.77 14.70 8.23
N VAL A 98 34.60 14.13 9.43
CA VAL A 98 33.31 14.08 10.16
C VAL A 98 32.79 15.48 10.51
N LEU A 99 33.67 16.45 10.77
CA LEU A 99 33.30 17.84 11.06
C LEU A 99 32.79 18.59 9.82
N PHE A 100 33.11 18.09 8.62
CA PHE A 100 32.80 18.71 7.33
C PHE A 100 31.76 17.91 6.52
N ARG A 101 31.08 16.96 7.17
CA ARG A 101 29.97 16.20 6.59
C ARG A 101 28.81 16.13 7.57
N ARG A 102 27.59 16.16 7.03
CA ARG A 102 26.35 15.91 7.73
C ARG A 102 25.73 14.67 7.09
N THR A 103 25.56 13.62 7.89
CA THR A 103 24.79 12.45 7.50
C THR A 103 23.43 12.52 8.18
N GLU A 104 22.38 12.35 7.41
CA GLU A 104 21.00 12.28 7.84
C GLU A 104 20.49 10.88 7.52
N HIS A 105 19.92 10.24 8.54
CA HIS A 105 19.34 8.91 8.46
C HIS A 105 17.85 9.05 8.79
N ILE A 106 17.01 8.78 7.80
CA ILE A 106 15.55 8.85 7.93
C ILE A 106 15.03 7.43 7.76
N GLU A 107 14.35 6.93 8.78
CA GLU A 107 13.70 5.62 8.77
C GLU A 107 12.19 5.83 8.85
N THR A 108 11.47 5.34 7.84
CA THR A 108 10.00 5.41 7.78
C THR A 108 9.43 4.00 7.80
N LYS A 109 8.59 3.72 8.81
CA LYS A 109 7.88 2.44 8.95
C LYS A 109 6.39 2.64 8.75
N ALA A 110 5.79 1.77 7.95
CA ALA A 110 4.34 1.70 7.78
C ALA A 110 3.88 0.25 7.93
N GLU A 111 2.87 0.05 8.78
CA GLU A 111 2.23 -1.24 9.04
C GLU A 111 0.74 -1.14 8.67
N LEU A 112 0.30 -1.93 7.69
CA LEU A 112 -1.11 -2.01 7.32
C LEU A 112 -1.75 -3.25 7.96
N LEU A 113 -2.69 -3.07 8.89
CA LEU A 113 -3.48 -4.18 9.44
C LEU A 113 -4.89 -4.18 8.87
N ILE A 114 -5.37 -5.34 8.43
CA ILE A 114 -6.70 -5.51 7.85
C ILE A 114 -7.50 -6.48 8.72
N PHE A 115 -8.65 -6.00 9.20
CA PHE A 115 -9.60 -6.76 10.02
C PHE A 115 -10.86 -7.03 9.21
N ILE A 116 -11.31 -8.28 9.16
CA ILE A 116 -12.52 -8.66 8.43
C ILE A 116 -13.39 -9.54 9.31
N THR A 117 -14.68 -9.20 9.38
CA THR A 117 -15.70 -9.92 10.13
C THR A 117 -16.87 -10.21 9.18
N PRO A 118 -17.00 -11.43 8.62
CA PRO A 118 -18.15 -11.71 7.79
C PRO A 118 -19.39 -11.94 8.65
N ARG A 119 -20.55 -11.63 8.08
CA ARG A 119 -21.85 -11.85 8.72
C ARG A 119 -22.80 -12.52 7.74
N LEU A 120 -23.19 -13.75 8.07
CA LEU A 120 -24.19 -14.52 7.34
C LEU A 120 -25.58 -13.97 7.66
N ILE A 121 -26.26 -13.45 6.65
CA ILE A 121 -27.64 -12.99 6.77
C ILE A 121 -28.55 -14.15 6.36
N LYS A 122 -29.13 -14.85 7.34
CA LYS A 122 -30.21 -15.81 7.09
C LYS A 122 -31.49 -14.99 6.98
N ASP A 123 -32.18 -15.06 5.83
CA ASP A 123 -33.40 -14.29 5.55
C ASP A 123 -34.53 -14.81 6.44
N THR A 124 -34.58 -14.33 7.68
CA THR A 124 -35.70 -14.59 8.58
C THR A 124 -36.77 -13.55 8.31
N LEU A 125 -37.59 -13.83 7.30
CA LEU A 125 -39.00 -13.45 7.22
C LEU A 125 -39.29 -12.05 7.79
N SER A 126 -39.17 -11.04 6.94
CA SER A 126 -39.99 -9.82 7.02
C SER A 126 -41.46 -10.21 6.89
N THR A 127 -42.03 -10.78 7.94
CA THR A 127 -43.46 -11.03 8.09
C THR A 127 -43.87 -10.47 9.45
N ARG A 128 -44.08 -9.16 9.47
CA ARG A 128 -45.01 -8.51 10.38
C ARG A 128 -45.97 -7.69 9.55
#